data_AF-A0A925HHS9-F1
#
_entry.id   AF-A0A925HHS9-F1
#
_cell.length_a   1.000
_cell.length_b   1.000
_cell.length_c   1.000
_cell.angle_alpha   90.00
_cell.angle_beta   90.00
_cell.angle_gamma   90.00
#
_symmetry.space_group_name_H-M   'P 1'
#
loop_
_entity.id
_entity.type
_entity.pdbx_description
1 polymer ?
#
loop_
_entity_poly.entity_id
_entity_poly.type
_entity_poly.pdbx_seq_one_letter_code
_entity_poly.pdbx_strand_id
1 'polypeptide(L)'
;MHYRLTAALLLTAITLTAGCDKKDPAAPATSTGAGTATPSSGSHALAPALPESLFLAAAPEGAKDVKAAKAGAKQGDQVVLVGRIGGREEPFVAHRAIFQLVDPAMPACSDNAADTCKTPWDYCCEDPADVSASSATIQVVDPSGAPLKIDLKDAHGLKPLSRIIVVGTVASADAGNIVVNATGIYVGG
;
A
#
# COMPACT_ATOMS: atom_id res chain seq x y z
N MET A 1 37.76 14.01 -29.86
CA MET A 1 39.16 13.64 -29.53
C MET A 1 39.20 13.18 -28.08
N HIS A 2 38.78 11.94 -27.82
CA HIS A 2 39.16 11.11 -26.66
C HIS A 2 39.09 9.66 -27.16
N TYR A 3 40.18 8.91 -26.96
CA TYR A 3 40.51 7.69 -27.66
C TYR A 3 40.56 6.54 -26.66
N ARG A 4 39.75 5.50 -26.95
CA ARG A 4 39.91 4.06 -26.66
C ARG A 4 40.02 3.58 -25.20
N LEU A 5 39.42 2.42 -24.91
CA LEU A 5 40.00 1.08 -25.08
C LEU A 5 39.09 0.08 -24.33
N THR A 6 38.27 -0.69 -25.03
CA THR A 6 37.52 -1.81 -24.45
C THR A 6 38.28 -3.10 -24.70
N ALA A 7 38.92 -3.63 -23.65
CA ALA A 7 39.42 -5.00 -23.60
C ALA A 7 39.64 -5.40 -22.14
N ALA A 8 38.92 -6.41 -21.66
CA ALA A 8 39.50 -7.53 -20.92
C ALA A 8 38.39 -8.51 -20.48
N LEU A 9 38.47 -9.68 -21.09
CA LEU A 9 37.95 -10.96 -20.67
C LEU A 9 38.39 -11.28 -19.23
N LEU A 10 37.51 -11.84 -18.38
CA LEU A 10 37.94 -12.67 -17.25
C LEU A 10 36.89 -13.74 -16.93
N LEU A 11 37.39 -14.96 -17.01
CA LEU A 11 36.78 -16.27 -16.79
C LEU A 11 36.64 -16.59 -15.29
N THR A 12 35.95 -17.70 -14.98
CA THR A 12 35.96 -18.52 -13.73
C THR A 12 35.12 -18.01 -12.54
N ALA A 13 34.45 -18.83 -11.73
CA ALA A 13 34.38 -20.28 -11.57
C ALA A 13 33.02 -20.70 -10.97
N ILE A 14 32.58 -21.92 -11.30
CA ILE A 14 31.47 -22.65 -10.70
C ILE A 14 31.93 -23.25 -9.38
N THR A 15 31.16 -23.07 -8.30
CA THR A 15 31.22 -23.90 -7.09
C THR A 15 29.83 -24.42 -6.76
N LEU A 16 29.55 -25.66 -7.15
CA LEU A 16 28.46 -26.47 -6.61
C LEU A 16 28.91 -27.01 -5.25
N THR A 17 28.32 -26.52 -4.16
CA THR A 17 28.40 -27.17 -2.86
C THR A 17 27.17 -28.05 -2.65
N ALA A 18 27.43 -29.33 -2.48
CA ALA A 18 26.49 -30.36 -2.08
C ALA A 18 26.01 -30.18 -0.63
N GLY A 19 24.73 -30.48 -0.38
CA GLY A 19 24.09 -30.63 0.92
C GLY A 19 22.57 -30.71 0.70
N CYS A 20 21.77 -31.64 1.21
CA CYS A 20 21.99 -32.72 2.17
C CYS A 20 21.16 -33.96 1.80
N ASP A 21 21.64 -35.10 2.28
CA ASP A 21 21.09 -36.44 2.21
C ASP A 21 19.63 -36.63 2.65
N LYS A 22 18.93 -37.43 1.83
CA LYS A 22 18.06 -38.58 2.15
C LYS A 22 17.89 -38.92 3.65
N LYS A 23 16.64 -39.22 4.05
CA LYS A 23 16.15 -40.60 4.33
C LYS A 23 14.81 -40.57 5.10
N ASP A 24 13.72 -40.85 4.39
CA ASP A 24 12.49 -41.35 5.01
C ASP A 24 12.66 -42.83 5.38
N PRO A 25 12.17 -43.24 6.55
CA PRO A 25 11.59 -44.57 6.69
C PRO A 25 10.14 -44.51 7.23
N ALA A 26 9.39 -45.51 6.78
CA ALA A 26 8.00 -45.77 7.06
C ALA A 26 7.65 -45.98 8.56
N ALA A 27 6.34 -45.82 8.81
CA ALA A 27 5.52 -46.09 10.02
C ALA A 27 5.73 -47.49 10.67
N PRO A 28 5.00 -47.90 11.74
CA PRO A 28 4.02 -47.21 12.59
C PRO A 28 4.30 -47.36 14.11
N ALA A 29 3.71 -46.52 14.95
CA ALA A 29 3.56 -46.81 16.38
C ALA A 29 2.27 -46.21 16.93
N THR A 30 1.35 -47.11 17.25
CA THR A 30 0.18 -46.89 18.10
C THR A 30 0.65 -46.44 19.49
N SER A 31 0.20 -45.28 19.96
CA SER A 31 0.27 -44.94 21.38
C SER A 31 -1.06 -44.36 21.83
N THR A 32 -1.84 -45.21 22.50
CA THR A 32 -2.91 -44.83 23.41
C THR A 32 -2.31 -43.93 24.49
N GLY A 33 -2.64 -42.64 24.44
CA GLY A 33 -2.29 -41.66 25.46
C GLY A 33 -3.50 -40.80 25.76
N ALA A 34 -4.18 -41.14 26.85
CA ALA A 34 -5.15 -40.25 27.49
C ALA A 34 -4.39 -39.02 28.00
N GLY A 35 -4.31 -37.99 27.17
CA GLY A 35 -3.84 -36.66 27.53
C GLY A 35 -5.05 -35.78 27.79
N THR A 36 -5.28 -35.49 29.07
CA THR A 36 -6.18 -34.46 29.59
C THR A 36 -6.25 -33.27 28.65
N ALA A 37 -7.44 -32.99 28.12
CA ALA A 37 -7.71 -31.79 27.35
C ALA A 37 -7.41 -30.57 28.22
N THR A 38 -6.22 -30.00 28.05
CA THR A 38 -5.96 -28.62 28.42
C THR A 38 -6.92 -27.77 27.61
N PRO A 39 -7.74 -26.89 28.21
CA PRO A 39 -8.48 -25.93 27.43
C PRO A 39 -7.44 -25.08 26.71
N SER A 40 -7.37 -25.22 25.40
CA SER A 40 -6.70 -24.27 24.53
C SER A 40 -7.39 -22.95 24.81
N SER A 41 -6.75 -22.12 25.64
CA SER A 41 -7.01 -20.70 25.69
C SER A 41 -6.70 -20.19 24.31
N GLY A 42 -7.70 -20.26 23.43
CA GLY A 42 -7.72 -19.55 22.18
C GLY A 42 -7.53 -18.10 22.57
N SER A 43 -6.30 -17.61 22.41
CA SER A 43 -6.03 -16.20 22.32
C SER A 43 -6.95 -15.71 21.21
N HIS A 44 -8.10 -15.16 21.62
CA HIS A 44 -8.87 -14.30 20.75
C HIS A 44 -7.93 -13.14 20.47
N ALA A 45 -7.13 -13.30 19.41
CA ALA A 45 -6.38 -12.20 18.84
C ALA A 45 -7.41 -11.09 18.65
N LEU A 46 -7.25 -10.02 19.41
CA LEU A 46 -8.07 -8.82 19.27
C LEU A 46 -8.14 -8.50 17.79
N ALA A 47 -9.37 -8.37 17.27
CA ALA A 47 -9.56 -7.96 15.89
C ALA A 47 -8.73 -6.69 15.67
N PRO A 48 -7.95 -6.60 14.57
CA PRO A 48 -7.13 -5.43 14.33
C PRO A 48 -8.04 -4.19 14.28
N ALA A 49 -7.80 -3.25 15.18
CA ALA A 49 -8.48 -1.96 15.20
C ALA A 49 -7.64 -0.92 14.46
N LEU A 50 -8.30 0.10 13.91
CA LEU A 50 -7.59 1.28 13.41
C LEU A 50 -6.93 2.00 14.58
N PRO A 51 -5.70 2.53 14.43
CA PRO A 51 -5.08 3.36 15.45
C PRO A 51 -5.93 4.58 15.76
N GLU A 52 -6.15 4.91 17.04
CA GLU A 52 -6.95 6.07 17.43
C GLU A 52 -6.37 7.39 16.91
N SER A 53 -5.05 7.45 16.73
CA SER A 53 -4.34 8.61 16.16
C SER A 53 -4.44 8.71 14.63
N LEU A 54 -5.03 7.73 13.95
CA LEU A 54 -5.06 7.69 12.49
C LEU A 54 -5.87 8.85 11.92
N PHE A 55 -6.96 9.26 12.57
CA PHE A 55 -7.83 10.33 12.07
C PHE A 55 -7.52 11.65 12.78
N LEU A 56 -7.07 12.64 12.01
CA LEU A 56 -6.69 13.95 12.51
C LEU A 56 -7.91 14.86 12.62
N ALA A 57 -7.95 15.68 13.67
CA ALA A 57 -9.03 16.66 13.88
C ALA A 57 -8.83 17.97 13.07
N ALA A 58 -7.60 18.25 12.64
CA ALA A 58 -7.24 19.45 11.90
C ALA A 58 -6.37 19.10 10.68
N ALA A 59 -6.45 19.93 9.64
CA ALA A 59 -5.66 19.80 8.43
C ALA A 59 -4.16 19.96 8.76
N PRO A 60 -3.31 18.98 8.42
CA PRO A 60 -1.87 19.14 8.55
C PRO A 60 -1.34 20.10 7.48
N GLU A 61 -0.34 20.91 7.84
CA GLU A 61 0.29 21.86 6.94
C GLU A 61 1.25 21.19 5.94
N GLY A 62 1.61 21.92 4.88
CA GLY A 62 2.64 21.46 3.93
C GLY A 62 2.20 20.34 3.00
N ALA A 63 0.89 20.12 2.85
CA ALA A 63 0.34 19.15 1.90
C ALA A 63 0.78 19.48 0.47
N LYS A 64 1.24 18.45 -0.24
CA LYS A 64 1.58 18.50 -1.66
C LYS A 64 0.63 17.62 -2.45
N ASP A 65 0.33 18.04 -3.67
CA ASP A 65 -0.39 17.21 -4.62
C ASP A 65 0.41 15.92 -4.91
N VAL A 66 -0.30 14.82 -5.17
CA VAL A 66 0.28 13.48 -5.29
C VAL A 66 1.42 13.44 -6.34
N LYS A 67 1.19 14.00 -7.52
CA LYS A 67 2.16 14.03 -8.63
C LYS A 67 3.40 14.84 -8.26
N ALA A 68 3.21 15.96 -7.56
CA ALA A 68 4.31 16.81 -7.11
C ALA A 68 5.17 16.13 -6.03
N ALA A 69 4.53 15.43 -5.07
CA ALA A 69 5.25 14.68 -4.04
C ALA A 69 6.08 13.52 -4.64
N LYS A 70 5.53 12.86 -5.65
CA LYS A 70 6.11 11.69 -6.32
C LYS A 70 7.41 11.98 -7.08
N ALA A 71 7.55 13.17 -7.66
CA ALA A 71 8.69 13.55 -8.50
C ALA A 71 10.07 13.49 -7.82
N GLY A 72 10.12 13.45 -6.48
CA GLY A 72 11.37 13.35 -5.72
C GLY A 72 11.29 12.42 -4.51
N ALA A 73 10.18 11.70 -4.32
CA ALA A 73 9.98 10.83 -3.18
C ALA A 73 10.93 9.65 -3.20
N LYS A 74 11.48 9.33 -2.02
CA LYS A 74 12.32 8.18 -1.76
C LYS A 74 11.75 7.38 -0.61
N GLN A 75 12.04 6.09 -0.59
CA GLN A 75 11.72 5.25 0.55
C GLN A 75 12.29 5.87 1.84
N GLY A 76 11.45 5.97 2.88
CA GLY A 76 11.78 6.58 4.16
C GLY A 76 11.40 8.06 4.30
N ASP A 77 11.07 8.74 3.21
CA ASP A 77 10.70 10.16 3.26
C ASP A 77 9.37 10.36 4.02
N GLN A 78 9.33 11.41 4.84
CA GLN A 78 8.08 11.90 5.43
C GLN A 78 7.33 12.75 4.39
N VAL A 79 6.04 12.47 4.21
CA VAL A 79 5.21 13.15 3.23
C VAL A 79 3.87 13.57 3.82
N VAL A 80 3.36 14.69 3.32
CA VAL A 80 1.97 15.13 3.51
C VAL A 80 1.36 15.26 2.12
N LEU A 81 0.38 14.43 1.80
CA LEU A 81 -0.25 14.33 0.49
C LEU A 81 -1.68 14.84 0.54
N VAL A 82 -2.09 15.64 -0.44
CA VAL A 82 -3.51 15.95 -0.66
C VAL A 82 -3.99 15.26 -1.94
N GLY A 83 -5.21 14.74 -1.91
CA GLY A 83 -5.80 14.09 -3.08
C GLY A 83 -7.24 13.62 -2.86
N ARG A 84 -7.77 12.93 -3.88
CA ARG A 84 -9.11 12.32 -3.87
C ARG A 84 -9.00 10.81 -3.90
N ILE A 85 -9.78 10.11 -3.10
CA ILE A 85 -9.83 8.65 -3.14
C ILE A 85 -10.44 8.19 -4.47
N GLY A 86 -9.71 7.39 -5.25
CA GLY A 86 -10.12 7.01 -6.61
C GLY A 86 -9.03 6.30 -7.41
N GLY A 87 -9.09 6.41 -8.73
CA GLY A 87 -8.10 5.89 -9.69
C GLY A 87 -8.39 4.48 -10.19
N ARG A 88 -9.47 3.88 -9.71
CA ARG A 88 -10.05 2.62 -10.19
C ARG A 88 -11.47 2.47 -9.65
N GLU A 89 -12.24 1.54 -10.22
CA GLU A 89 -13.62 1.25 -9.81
C GLU A 89 -13.74 0.93 -8.31
N GLU A 90 -12.83 0.10 -7.78
CA GLU A 90 -12.77 -0.27 -6.37
C GLU A 90 -11.54 0.37 -5.67
N PRO A 91 -11.58 1.66 -5.29
CA PRO A 91 -10.38 2.36 -4.81
C PRO A 91 -9.93 1.91 -3.42
N PHE A 92 -10.76 1.16 -2.69
CA PHE A 92 -10.41 0.50 -1.42
C PHE A 92 -10.16 -0.99 -1.67
N VAL A 93 -9.16 -1.57 -1.02
CA VAL A 93 -8.92 -3.02 -1.05
C VAL A 93 -9.78 -3.67 0.02
N ALA A 94 -10.64 -4.60 -0.36
CA ALA A 94 -11.48 -5.32 0.60
C ALA A 94 -10.66 -6.01 1.69
N HIS A 95 -11.09 -5.86 2.93
CA HIS A 95 -10.52 -6.45 4.14
C HIS A 95 -9.07 -6.03 4.41
N ARG A 96 -8.61 -4.93 3.80
CA ARG A 96 -7.28 -4.38 4.02
C ARG A 96 -7.34 -2.87 4.16
N ALA A 97 -6.48 -2.34 5.03
CA ALA A 97 -6.37 -0.92 5.23
C ALA A 97 -5.53 -0.28 4.13
N ILE A 98 -5.98 -0.41 2.88
CA ILE A 98 -5.31 0.06 1.67
C ILE A 98 -6.34 0.76 0.78
N PHE A 99 -5.97 1.93 0.26
CA PHE A 99 -6.73 2.61 -0.78
C PHE A 99 -5.82 3.34 -1.76
N GLN A 100 -6.38 3.83 -2.86
CA GLN A 100 -5.66 4.66 -3.82
C GLN A 100 -6.10 6.10 -3.77
N LEU A 101 -5.10 6.98 -3.80
CA LEU A 101 -5.24 8.42 -3.75
C LEU A 101 -4.78 8.99 -5.08
N VAL A 102 -5.65 9.77 -5.71
CA VAL A 102 -5.38 10.43 -6.99
C VAL A 102 -5.14 11.91 -6.74
N ASP A 103 -4.20 12.46 -7.50
CA ASP A 103 -3.87 13.87 -7.52
C ASP A 103 -5.13 14.74 -7.72
N PRO A 104 -5.31 15.82 -6.94
CA PRO A 104 -6.49 16.66 -7.02
C PRO A 104 -6.63 17.39 -8.36
N ALA A 105 -5.55 17.56 -9.13
CA ALA A 105 -5.59 18.21 -10.44
C ALA A 105 -6.06 17.29 -11.58
N MET A 106 -6.13 15.96 -11.35
CA MET A 106 -6.72 15.04 -12.33
C MET A 106 -8.22 15.30 -12.42
N PRO A 107 -8.81 15.51 -13.61
CA PRO A 107 -10.25 15.73 -13.74
C PRO A 107 -11.02 14.44 -13.45
N ALA A 108 -11.96 14.50 -12.51
CA ALA A 108 -12.89 13.40 -12.26
C ALA A 108 -14.17 13.64 -13.04
N CYS A 109 -14.90 12.59 -13.42
CA CYS A 109 -16.17 12.75 -14.14
C CYS A 109 -17.18 13.59 -13.32
N SER A 110 -17.11 13.53 -11.98
CA SER A 110 -17.93 14.33 -11.07
C SER A 110 -17.72 15.85 -11.18
N ASP A 111 -16.61 16.27 -11.77
CA ASP A 111 -16.29 17.70 -11.95
C ASP A 111 -17.12 18.30 -13.11
N ASN A 112 -17.72 17.45 -13.95
CA ASN A 112 -18.66 17.83 -14.99
C ASN A 112 -20.11 17.49 -14.57
N ALA A 113 -20.91 18.52 -14.28
CA ALA A 113 -22.29 18.36 -13.86
C ALA A 113 -23.23 17.70 -14.91
N ALA A 114 -22.81 17.65 -16.19
CA ALA A 114 -23.56 16.99 -17.24
C ALA A 114 -23.22 15.49 -17.39
N ASP A 115 -22.19 15.01 -16.71
CA ASP A 115 -21.78 13.61 -16.75
C ASP A 115 -22.68 12.74 -15.84
N THR A 116 -23.02 11.54 -16.32
CA THR A 116 -23.83 10.55 -15.60
C THR A 116 -23.05 9.30 -15.25
N CYS A 117 -21.72 9.39 -15.19
CA CYS A 117 -20.83 8.29 -14.86
C CYS A 117 -21.23 7.65 -13.52
N LYS A 118 -21.29 6.31 -13.49
CA LYS A 118 -21.67 5.55 -12.30
C LYS A 118 -20.55 5.50 -11.25
N THR A 119 -19.32 5.60 -11.72
CA THR A 119 -18.08 5.45 -10.94
C THR A 119 -17.15 6.64 -11.20
N PRO A 120 -17.59 7.89 -10.95
CA PRO A 120 -16.85 9.10 -11.35
C PRO A 120 -15.45 9.26 -10.75
N TRP A 121 -15.09 8.41 -9.78
CA TRP A 121 -13.79 8.34 -9.13
C TRP A 121 -12.79 7.39 -9.81
N ASP A 122 -13.18 6.62 -10.81
CA ASP A 122 -12.31 5.62 -11.44
C ASP A 122 -11.36 6.21 -12.50
N TYR A 123 -11.65 7.44 -12.97
CA TYR A 123 -10.90 8.15 -14.01
C TYR A 123 -10.78 7.37 -15.32
N CYS A 124 -11.80 6.56 -15.66
CA CYS A 124 -11.80 5.76 -16.90
C CYS A 124 -11.80 6.58 -18.20
N CYS A 125 -12.13 7.88 -18.12
CA CYS A 125 -12.08 8.82 -19.24
C CYS A 125 -10.67 9.40 -19.49
N GLU A 126 -9.75 9.22 -18.55
CA GLU A 126 -8.38 9.75 -18.62
C GLU A 126 -7.40 8.71 -19.17
N ASP A 127 -6.21 9.15 -19.59
CA ASP A 127 -5.15 8.22 -20.00
C ASP A 127 -4.68 7.38 -18.78
N PRO A 128 -4.67 6.03 -18.87
CA PRO A 128 -4.25 5.18 -17.76
C PRO A 128 -2.83 5.45 -17.25
N ALA A 129 -1.92 5.88 -18.13
CA ALA A 129 -0.56 6.26 -17.75
C ALA A 129 -0.56 7.55 -16.93
N ASP A 130 -1.43 8.51 -17.24
CA ASP A 130 -1.60 9.74 -16.47
C ASP A 130 -2.25 9.48 -15.11
N VAL A 131 -3.26 8.61 -15.05
CA VAL A 131 -3.87 8.17 -13.79
C VAL A 131 -2.83 7.49 -12.91
N SER A 132 -2.03 6.56 -13.47
CA SER A 132 -0.96 5.89 -12.74
C SER A 132 0.11 6.88 -12.29
N ALA A 133 0.57 7.77 -13.16
CA ALA A 133 1.55 8.81 -12.84
C ALA A 133 1.06 9.75 -11.73
N SER A 134 -0.25 9.98 -11.65
CA SER A 134 -0.88 10.89 -10.68
C SER A 134 -1.52 10.19 -9.48
N SER A 135 -1.27 8.89 -9.30
CA SER A 135 -1.78 8.11 -8.17
C SER A 135 -0.69 7.71 -7.17
N ALA A 136 -1.10 7.52 -5.92
CA ALA A 136 -0.34 6.89 -4.84
C ALA A 136 -1.17 5.80 -4.16
N THR A 137 -0.51 4.73 -3.72
CA THR A 137 -1.12 3.72 -2.86
C THR A 137 -0.92 4.12 -1.41
N ILE A 138 -2.01 4.21 -0.65
CA ILE A 138 -1.97 4.53 0.77
C ILE A 138 -2.32 3.27 1.54
N GLN A 139 -1.55 2.97 2.58
CA GLN A 139 -1.81 1.84 3.47
C GLN A 139 -1.61 2.21 4.93
N VAL A 140 -2.37 1.57 5.81
CA VAL A 140 -2.15 1.62 7.26
C VAL A 140 -1.61 0.27 7.67
N VAL A 141 -0.44 0.27 8.30
CA VAL A 141 0.32 -0.95 8.60
C VAL A 141 0.37 -1.23 10.09
N ASP A 142 0.53 -2.50 10.44
CA ASP A 142 0.88 -2.94 11.78
C ASP A 142 2.37 -2.70 12.10
N PRO A 143 2.85 -2.95 13.33
CA PRO A 143 4.25 -2.77 13.69
C PRO A 143 5.25 -3.63 12.89
N SER A 144 4.79 -4.68 12.20
CA SER A 144 5.62 -5.49 11.31
C SER A 144 5.73 -4.91 9.90
N GLY A 145 4.98 -3.85 9.59
CA GLY A 145 4.92 -3.22 8.27
C GLY A 145 3.89 -3.86 7.33
N ALA A 146 3.06 -4.79 7.82
CA ALA A 146 2.00 -5.39 7.02
C ALA A 146 0.71 -4.56 7.07
N PRO A 147 -0.01 -4.36 5.95
CA PRO A 147 -1.30 -3.67 5.97
C PRO A 147 -2.29 -4.33 6.92
N LEU A 148 -2.97 -3.51 7.74
CA LEU A 148 -3.97 -4.01 8.69
C LEU A 148 -5.08 -4.76 7.96
N LYS A 149 -5.57 -5.84 8.58
CA LYS A 149 -6.66 -6.67 8.05
C LYS A 149 -8.03 -6.12 8.45
N ILE A 150 -8.30 -4.87 8.08
CA ILE A 150 -9.53 -4.14 8.37
C ILE A 150 -9.91 -3.27 7.16
N ASP A 151 -11.20 -3.12 6.90
CA ASP A 151 -11.71 -2.25 5.84
C ASP A 151 -11.59 -0.76 6.23
N LEU A 152 -11.12 0.08 5.29
CA LEU A 152 -11.10 1.54 5.46
C LEU A 152 -12.29 2.26 4.83
N LYS A 153 -13.07 1.57 3.99
CA LYS A 153 -14.26 2.14 3.37
C LYS A 153 -15.26 2.51 4.46
N ASP A 154 -15.85 3.70 4.34
CA ASP A 154 -16.83 4.29 5.25
C ASP A 154 -16.29 4.65 6.66
N ALA A 155 -15.05 4.28 6.98
CA ALA A 155 -14.39 4.68 8.22
C ALA A 155 -14.20 6.21 8.24
N HIS A 156 -14.76 6.89 9.24
CA HIS A 156 -14.64 8.34 9.44
C HIS A 156 -14.94 9.19 8.18
N GLY A 157 -15.85 8.72 7.32
CA GLY A 157 -16.24 9.44 6.09
C GLY A 157 -15.32 9.23 4.89
N LEU A 158 -14.40 8.26 4.95
CA LEU A 158 -13.64 7.83 3.78
C LEU A 158 -14.56 7.13 2.77
N LYS A 159 -14.72 7.73 1.61
CA LYS A 159 -15.50 7.20 0.49
C LYS A 159 -14.84 7.62 -0.82
N PRO A 160 -15.21 7.03 -1.97
CA PRO A 160 -14.71 7.52 -3.25
C PRO A 160 -15.01 9.02 -3.43
N LEU A 161 -14.10 9.73 -4.10
CA LEU A 161 -14.05 11.20 -4.24
C LEU A 161 -13.82 12.00 -2.95
N SER A 162 -13.76 11.38 -1.76
CA SER A 162 -13.37 12.12 -0.55
C SER A 162 -12.03 12.78 -0.77
N ARG A 163 -12.01 14.11 -0.61
CA ARG A 163 -10.78 14.90 -0.57
C ARG A 163 -10.19 14.79 0.82
N ILE A 164 -8.96 14.31 0.88
CA ILE A 164 -8.27 14.02 2.14
C ILE A 164 -6.84 14.54 2.11
N ILE A 165 -6.28 14.71 3.30
CA ILE A 165 -4.85 14.94 3.49
C ILE A 165 -4.28 13.76 4.27
N VAL A 166 -3.21 13.15 3.75
CA VAL A 166 -2.54 11.98 4.33
C VAL A 166 -1.16 12.39 4.81
N VAL A 167 -0.86 12.11 6.07
CA VAL A 167 0.50 12.17 6.64
C VAL A 167 1.03 10.75 6.70
N GLY A 168 2.27 10.54 6.25
CA GLY A 168 2.87 9.23 6.30
C GLY A 168 4.32 9.18 5.88
N THR A 169 4.83 7.95 5.81
CA THR A 169 6.19 7.64 5.37
C THR A 169 6.13 6.87 4.06
N VAL A 170 6.96 7.24 3.08
CA VAL A 170 7.09 6.49 1.82
C VAL A 170 7.68 5.11 2.12
N ALA A 171 6.88 4.07 1.91
CA ALA A 171 7.28 2.68 2.09
C ALA A 171 8.09 2.17 0.89
N SER A 172 7.71 2.58 -0.32
CA SER A 172 8.44 2.31 -1.56
C SER A 172 8.17 3.38 -2.61
N ALA A 173 9.11 3.53 -3.54
CA ALA A 173 9.06 4.49 -4.64
C ALA A 173 9.73 3.87 -5.88
N ASP A 174 8.95 3.07 -6.62
CA ASP A 174 9.46 2.21 -7.68
C ASP A 174 8.65 2.37 -8.97
N ALA A 175 9.35 2.39 -10.11
CA ALA A 175 8.73 2.44 -11.44
C ALA A 175 7.65 3.52 -11.58
N GLY A 176 7.94 4.70 -11.03
CA GLY A 176 6.98 5.79 -10.94
C GLY A 176 6.12 5.69 -9.70
N ASN A 177 5.55 4.54 -9.33
CA ASN A 177 4.59 4.41 -8.23
C ASN A 177 5.18 4.65 -6.83
N ILE A 178 4.39 5.22 -5.93
CA ILE A 178 4.74 5.35 -4.51
C ILE A 178 3.70 4.66 -3.62
N VAL A 179 4.19 3.99 -2.58
CA VAL A 179 3.38 3.44 -1.50
C VAL A 179 3.67 4.23 -0.23
N VAL A 180 2.64 4.68 0.48
CA VAL A 180 2.78 5.46 1.71
C VAL A 180 2.12 4.73 2.87
N ASN A 181 2.90 4.52 3.93
CA ASN A 181 2.41 4.10 5.24
C ASN A 181 1.82 5.32 5.95
N ALA A 182 0.49 5.41 5.97
CA ALA A 182 -0.23 6.49 6.61
C ALA A 182 -0.16 6.36 8.14
N THR A 183 0.15 7.48 8.79
CA THR A 183 0.14 7.66 10.24
C THR A 183 -0.92 8.69 10.67
N GLY A 184 -1.44 9.48 9.74
CA GLY A 184 -2.52 10.42 9.96
C GLY A 184 -3.33 10.68 8.68
N ILE A 185 -4.63 10.85 8.81
CA ILE A 185 -5.58 11.13 7.74
C ILE A 185 -6.53 12.22 8.23
N TYR A 186 -6.59 13.33 7.52
CA TYR A 186 -7.60 14.37 7.69
C TYR A 186 -8.64 14.24 6.59
N VAL A 187 -9.92 14.17 6.98
CA VAL A 187 -11.06 14.11 6.04
C VAL A 187 -11.71 15.48 5.99
N GLY A 188 -11.72 16.09 4.80
CA GLY A 188 -12.10 17.48 4.61
C GLY A 188 -10.94 18.27 4.00
N GLY A 189 -11.23 19.08 2.99
CA GLY A 189 -10.25 19.85 2.24
C GLY A 189 -10.77 20.22 0.86
#